data_AF-A0A7C3WWV6-F1
#
_entry.id   AF-A0A7C3WWV6-F1
#
_cell.length_a   1.000
_cell.length_b   1.000
_cell.length_c   1.000
_cell.angle_alpha   90.00
_cell.angle_beta   90.00
_cell.angle_gamma   90.00
#
_symmetry.space_group_name_H-M   'P 1'
#
loop_
_entity.id
_entity.type
_entity.pdbx_description
1 polymer ?
#
loop_
_entity_poly.entity_id
_entity_poly.type
_entity_poly.pdbx_seq_one_letter_code
_entity_poly.pdbx_strand_id
1 'polypeptide(L)'
;FLAFVFFELTVALSSRSLKYSIVKVKPDKFLLLSVIITVIQTILLILIPATRQAFKIVYPSLIDVEITAILCIITAALMETMKYFLSKIK
;
A
#
# COMPACT_ATOMS: atom_id res chain seq x y z
N PHE A 1 -5.99 -6.32 9.14
CA PHE A 1 -5.94 -6.84 7.76
C PHE A 1 -5.86 -5.70 6.75
N LEU A 2 -6.87 -4.83 6.63
CA LEU A 2 -6.90 -3.72 5.67
C LEU A 2 -5.63 -2.84 5.75
N ALA A 3 -5.29 -2.35 6.95
CA ALA A 3 -4.10 -1.53 7.18
C ALA A 3 -2.81 -2.20 6.69
N PHE A 4 -2.64 -3.49 6.94
CA PHE A 4 -1.47 -4.25 6.51
C PHE A 4 -1.38 -4.35 4.99
N VAL A 5 -2.47 -4.71 4.31
CA VAL A 5 -2.48 -4.81 2.84
C VAL A 5 -2.12 -3.49 2.17
N PHE A 6 -2.75 -2.39 2.60
CA PHE A 6 -2.51 -1.07 2.01
C PHE A 6 -1.14 -0.49 2.37
N PHE A 7 -0.63 -0.79 3.57
CA PHE A 7 0.74 -0.48 3.96
C PHE A 7 1.73 -1.19 3.04
N GLU A 8 1.59 -2.50 2.83
CA GLU A 8 2.47 -3.27 1.94
C GLU A 8 2.39 -2.77 0.49
N LEU A 9 1.21 -2.38 0.00
CA LEU A 9 1.07 -1.77 -1.32
C LEU A 9 1.83 -0.44 -1.43
N THR A 10 1.79 0.37 -0.37
CA THR A 10 2.54 1.64 -0.28
C THR A 10 4.04 1.39 -0.26
N VAL A 11 4.49 0.39 0.52
CA VAL A 11 5.88 -0.06 0.57
C VAL A 11 6.33 -0.61 -0.78
N ALA A 12 5.52 -1.43 -1.45
CA ALA A 12 5.84 -1.99 -2.76
C ALA A 12 6.01 -0.90 -3.83
N LEU A 13 5.09 0.08 -3.87
CA LEU A 13 5.20 1.24 -4.77
C LEU A 13 6.47 2.05 -4.50
N SER A 14 6.84 2.20 -3.24
CA SER A 14 8.03 2.95 -2.83
C SER A 14 9.32 2.15 -3.02
N SER A 15 9.29 0.83 -2.93
CA SER A 15 10.48 -0.04 -2.99
C SER A 15 11.04 -0.22 -4.40
N ARG A 16 10.35 0.28 -5.43
CA ARG A 16 10.86 0.28 -6.80
C ARG A 16 12.23 0.94 -6.96
N SER A 17 12.51 1.95 -6.13
CA SER A 17 13.84 2.53 -6.05
C SER A 17 14.11 2.98 -4.62
N LEU A 18 15.17 2.43 -4.03
CA LEU A 18 15.64 2.81 -2.69
C LEU A 18 16.38 4.15 -2.68
N LYS A 19 16.70 4.72 -3.86
CA LYS A 19 17.45 5.98 -4.00
C LYS A 19 16.65 7.12 -4.65
N TYR A 20 15.73 6.79 -5.55
CA TYR A 20 15.00 7.78 -6.33
C TYR A 20 13.52 7.81 -5.90
N SER A 21 12.97 9.02 -5.76
CA SER A 21 11.56 9.21 -5.45
C SER A 21 10.65 8.60 -6.54
N ILE A 22 9.46 8.18 -6.13
CA ILE A 22 8.38 7.66 -6.96
C ILE A 22 8.03 8.63 -8.10
N VAL A 23 8.13 9.94 -7.86
CA VAL A 23 7.85 10.97 -8.88
C VAL A 23 8.88 10.94 -10.02
N LYS A 24 10.14 10.68 -9.68
CA LYS A 24 11.24 10.65 -10.65
C LYS A 24 11.27 9.35 -11.44
N VAL A 25 10.90 8.24 -10.79
CA VAL A 25 10.92 6.90 -11.40
C VAL A 25 9.51 6.33 -11.29
N LYS A 26 8.68 6.61 -12.31
CA LYS A 26 7.26 6.21 -12.39
C LYS A 26 7.07 4.70 -12.39
N PRO A 27 6.21 4.12 -11.54
CA PRO A 27 6.03 2.67 -11.40
C PRO A 27 5.88 1.97 -12.75
N ASP A 28 6.46 0.78 -12.87
CA ASP A 28 6.32 -0.02 -14.08
C ASP A 28 4.88 -0.53 -14.21
N LYS A 29 4.51 -0.92 -15.43
CA LYS A 29 3.15 -1.33 -15.76
C LYS A 29 2.73 -2.60 -15.02
N PHE A 30 3.66 -3.52 -14.73
CA PHE A 30 3.35 -4.75 -14.03
C PHE A 30 3.13 -4.52 -12.55
N LEU A 31 3.94 -3.66 -11.92
CA LEU A 31 3.72 -3.27 -10.52
C LEU A 31 2.35 -2.61 -10.34
N LEU A 32 1.97 -1.69 -11.22
CA LEU A 32 0.66 -1.05 -11.16
C LEU A 32 -0.47 -2.07 -11.33
N LEU A 33 -0.31 -3.02 -12.26
CA LEU A 33 -1.26 -4.11 -12.46
C LEU A 33 -1.40 -4.98 -11.21
N SER A 34 -0.29 -5.37 -10.58
CA SER A 34 -0.28 -6.15 -9.33
C SER A 34 -0.97 -5.42 -8.19
N VAL A 35 -0.77 -4.10 -8.07
CA VAL A 35 -1.47 -3.27 -7.08
C VAL A 35 -2.98 -3.32 -7.32
N ILE A 36 -3.42 -3.10 -8.56
CA ILE A 36 -4.85 -3.13 -8.93
C ILE A 36 -5.46 -4.51 -8.62
N ILE A 37 -4.79 -5.59 -9.03
CA ILE A 37 -5.25 -6.96 -8.76
C ILE A 37 -5.36 -7.20 -7.26
N THR A 38 -4.39 -6.75 -6.48
CA THR A 38 -4.39 -6.94 -5.02
C THR A 38 -5.55 -6.18 -4.37
N VAL A 39 -5.83 -4.95 -4.82
CA VAL A 39 -6.99 -4.17 -4.35
C VAL A 39 -8.28 -4.89 -4.67
N ILE A 40 -8.43 -5.40 -5.90
CA ILE A 40 -9.61 -6.19 -6.31
C ILE A 40 -9.76 -7.44 -5.44
N GLN A 41 -8.69 -8.20 -5.22
CA GLN A 41 -8.72 -9.39 -4.38
C GLN A 41 -9.09 -9.06 -2.93
N THR A 42 -8.59 -7.94 -2.40
CA THR A 42 -8.93 -7.47 -1.05
C THR A 42 -10.42 -7.17 -0.93
N ILE A 43 -11.00 -6.52 -1.94
CA ILE A 43 -12.44 -6.24 -2.00
C ILE A 43 -13.24 -7.56 -2.09
N LEU A 44 -12.84 -8.48 -2.97
CA LEU A 44 -13.50 -9.78 -3.13
C LEU A 44 -13.48 -10.60 -1.83
N LEU A 45 -12.37 -10.59 -1.09
CA LEU A 45 -12.25 -11.28 0.19
C LEU A 45 -13.23 -10.75 1.24
N ILE A 46 -13.49 -9.44 1.24
CA ILE A 46 -14.43 -8.79 2.15
C ILE A 46 -15.89 -9.03 1.71
N LEU A 47 -16.16 -9.00 0.40
CA LEU A 47 -17.51 -9.11 -0.14
C LEU A 47 -18.06 -10.54 -0.08
N ILE A 48 -17.23 -11.56 -0.33
CA ILE A 48 -17.66 -12.96 -0.36
C ILE A 48 -17.78 -13.49 1.09
N PRO A 49 -18.98 -13.90 1.55
CA PRO A 49 -19.18 -14.34 2.93
C PRO A 49 -18.34 -15.57 3.30
N ALA A 50 -18.20 -16.53 2.37
CA ALA A 50 -17.44 -17.75 2.58
C ALA A 50 -15.96 -17.45 2.88
N THR A 51 -15.33 -16.55 2.11
CA THR A 51 -13.93 -16.16 2.33
C THR A 51 -13.81 -15.32 3.60
N ARG A 52 -14.71 -14.35 3.80
CA ARG A 52 -14.71 -13.49 4.99
C ARG A 52 -14.79 -14.31 6.28
N GLN A 53 -15.68 -15.30 6.33
CA GLN A 53 -15.83 -16.18 7.50
C GLN A 53 -14.62 -17.12 7.66
N ALA A 54 -14.11 -17.70 6.58
CA ALA A 54 -12.93 -18.57 6.62
C ALA A 54 -11.68 -17.84 7.14
N PHE A 55 -11.45 -16.61 6.69
CA PHE A 55 -10.34 -15.75 7.13
C PHE A 55 -10.66 -14.94 8.39
N LYS A 56 -11.87 -15.08 8.96
CA LYS A 56 -12.35 -14.33 10.14
C LYS A 56 -12.18 -12.81 9.99
N ILE A 57 -12.44 -12.29 8.79
CA ILE A 57 -12.32 -10.86 8.48
C ILE A 57 -13.57 -10.12 8.99
N VAL A 58 -13.36 -9.13 9.85
CA VAL A 58 -14.41 -8.20 10.29
C VAL A 58 -14.61 -7.14 9.22
N TYR A 59 -15.86 -6.70 9.00
CA TYR A 59 -16.12 -5.60 8.08
C TYR A 59 -15.40 -4.34 8.58
N PRO A 60 -14.56 -3.71 7.74
CA PRO A 60 -13.92 -2.46 8.13
C PRO A 60 -14.97 -1.37 8.30
N SER A 61 -14.89 -0.65 9.41
CA SER A 61 -15.64 0.59 9.61
C SER A 61 -15.00 1.73 8.81
N LEU A 62 -15.73 2.85 8.65
CA LEU A 62 -15.18 4.05 8.02
C LEU A 62 -13.93 4.57 8.74
N ILE A 63 -13.91 4.46 10.08
CA ILE A 63 -12.77 4.86 10.91
C ILE A 63 -11.55 3.99 10.62
N ASP A 64 -11.73 2.68 10.42
CA ASP A 64 -10.62 1.77 10.08
C ASP A 64 -9.99 2.12 8.73
N VAL A 65 -10.82 2.55 7.76
CA VAL A 65 -10.36 2.99 6.44
C VAL A 65 -9.59 4.31 6.56
N GLU A 66 -10.08 5.26 7.34
CA GLU A 66 -9.43 6.55 7.57
C GLU A 66 -8.06 6.38 8.24
N ILE A 67 -8.00 5.60 9.32
CA ILE A 67 -6.74 5.28 10.02
C ILE A 67 -5.75 4.60 9.06
N THR A 68 -6.23 3.65 8.26
CA THR A 68 -5.41 2.98 7.24
C THR A 68 -4.85 3.97 6.23
N ALA A 69 -5.67 4.89 5.72
CA ALA A 69 -5.25 5.89 4.75
C ALA A 69 -4.18 6.83 5.34
N ILE A 70 -4.39 7.33 6.56
CA ILE A 70 -3.42 8.17 7.27
C ILE A 70 -2.09 7.44 7.43
N LEU A 71 -2.13 6.17 7.85
CA LEU A 71 -0.92 5.35 8.00
C LEU A 71 -0.16 5.19 6.67
N CYS A 72 -0.87 4.96 5.57
CA CYS A 72 -0.26 4.86 4.24
C CYS A 72 0.38 6.18 3.80
N ILE A 73 -0.27 7.32 4.05
CA ILE A 73 0.27 8.65 3.72
C ILE A 73 1.55 8.92 4.52
N ILE A 74 1.53 8.67 5.84
CA ILE A 74 2.69 8.87 6.71
C ILE A 74 3.86 8.00 6.24
N THR A 75 3.61 6.74 5.92
CA THR A 75 4.66 5.79 5.52
C THR A 75 5.23 6.12 4.15
N ALA A 76 4.40 6.55 3.19
CA ALA A 76 4.87 7.11 1.93
C ALA A 76 5.76 8.35 2.16
N ALA A 77 5.32 9.29 2.99
CA ALA A 77 6.08 10.51 3.29
C ALA A 77 7.44 10.20 3.96
N LEU A 78 7.47 9.25 4.90
CA LEU A 78 8.70 8.79 5.54
C LEU A 78 9.66 8.16 4.53
N MET A 79 9.18 7.33 3.61
CA MET A 79 10.06 6.74 2.59
C MET A 79 10.58 7.79 1.61
N GLU A 80 9.76 8.74 1.18
CA GLU A 80 10.22 9.76 0.24
C GLU A 80 11.20 10.74 0.88
N THR A 81 11.00 11.10 2.15
CA THR A 81 11.98 11.90 2.90
C THR A 81 13.30 11.15 3.09
N MET A 82 13.26 9.86 3.44
CA MET A 82 14.47 9.02 3.55
C MET A 82 15.22 8.95 2.22
N LYS A 83 14.54 8.72 1.10
CA LYS A 83 15.16 8.72 -0.24
C LYS A 83 15.74 10.08 -0.60
N TYR A 84 15.08 11.16 -0.23
CA TYR A 84 15.60 12.50 -0.44
C TYR A 84 16.94 12.70 0.29
N PHE A 85 17.04 12.31 1.56
CA PHE A 85 18.31 12.35 2.30
C PHE A 85 19.38 11.43 1.69
N LEU A 86 19.03 10.19 1.34
CA LEU A 86 19.96 9.26 0.68
C LEU A 86 20.44 9.74 -0.68
N SER A 87 19.62 10.48 -1.43
CA SER A 87 20.03 11.07 -2.71
C SER A 87 21.07 12.18 -2.56
N LYS A 88 21.15 12.81 -1.37
CA LYS A 88 22.11 13.86 -1.03
C LYS A 88 23.45 13.28 -0.52
N ILE A 89 23.43 12.07 0.04
CA ILE A 89 24.63 11.36 0.49
C ILE A 89 25.26 10.71 -0.75
N LYS A 90 26.43 11.20 -1.14
CA LYS A 90 27.14 10.81 -2.37
C LYS A 90 27.90 9.51 -2.19
#